data_AF-A7VCS2-F1
#
_entry.id   AF-A7VCS2-F1
#
_cell.length_a   1.000
_cell.length_b   1.000
_cell.length_c   1.000
_cell.angle_alpha   90.00
_cell.angle_beta   90.00
_cell.angle_gamma   90.00
#
_symmetry.space_group_name_H-M   'P 1'
#
loop_
_entity.id
_entity.type
_entity.pdbx_description
1 polymer ?
#
loop_
_entity_poly.entity_id
_entity_poly.type
_entity_poly.pdbx_seq_one_letter_code
_entity_poly.pdbx_strand_id
1 'polypeptide(L)'
;MYRRKGNKWKGKSVIISKILSYGGLSDEEIEQYVNDYIYGDRVTFTLWTFGSKLEASDYEIIKKLENKEEYIDLSGYRKLKILSVKEYLDRIEILYVYSREYMYIDENGKNANIWEQHRGCLWIGRTETYLACISKHEKMTIYITKYIADVLKNSIVQIKPPKSAIDKCTNFKAISRIVLQGKDGEKTIVSRAGGITIEQEEEIDRIRNDRMDTSGSFISSITSDIEATIKYNVRNGSIGIYKHLPAQVLFKWSENAIGIILEEIENLKGQPAEEIFKEVGQEIKWTGVSTSEITQLNWYLTQVIAALNRDDDYALQIPNDKLSLLDNDKWFTKISRIFCKTCDSYEVPYCSECGEELRISKGILRECGCGAPLKMKCAEGHETCEIVNWYVPKPMLIRMIDKNIRKIYKDDTLNYSICIAGDWIHIANLSENTQERVEIPFVEIECFKHRCTRGTNKIK
;
A
#
# COMPACT_ATOMS: atom_id res chain seq x y z
N MET A 1 26.08 -14.55 -44.91
CA MET A 1 25.07 -15.60 -44.64
C MET A 1 25.41 -16.30 -43.32
N TYR A 2 25.31 -15.61 -42.19
CA TYR A 2 25.47 -16.20 -40.85
C TYR A 2 24.08 -16.39 -40.26
N ARG A 3 23.52 -17.59 -40.41
CA ARG A 3 22.30 -18.00 -39.68
C ARG A 3 22.68 -18.08 -38.20
N ARG A 4 22.32 -17.07 -37.41
CA ARG A 4 22.14 -17.23 -35.95
C ARG A 4 21.12 -18.34 -35.74
N LYS A 5 21.59 -19.57 -35.53
CA LYS A 5 20.74 -20.67 -35.07
C LYS A 5 20.25 -20.27 -33.69
N GLY A 6 18.96 -19.94 -33.60
CA GLY A 6 18.30 -19.69 -32.33
C GLY A 6 18.59 -20.84 -31.37
N ASN A 7 19.19 -20.52 -30.23
CA ASN A 7 19.31 -21.44 -29.12
C ASN A 7 17.89 -21.72 -28.60
N LYS A 8 17.24 -22.76 -29.12
CA LYS A 8 16.12 -23.40 -28.44
C LYS A 8 16.62 -23.79 -27.05
N TRP A 9 15.96 -23.29 -26.01
CA TRP A 9 16.18 -23.59 -24.59
C TRP A 9 16.57 -25.05 -24.38
N LYS A 10 17.83 -25.28 -24.02
CA LYS A 10 18.42 -26.61 -23.91
C LYS A 10 18.13 -27.14 -22.50
N GLY A 11 17.46 -28.28 -22.37
CA GLY A 11 17.28 -28.92 -21.06
C GLY A 11 18.65 -29.25 -20.43
N LYS A 12 18.69 -29.41 -19.09
CA LYS A 12 19.93 -29.79 -18.36
C LYS A 12 20.65 -30.97 -19.03
N SER A 13 19.90 -31.93 -19.56
CA SER A 13 20.41 -33.09 -20.32
C SER A 13 21.24 -32.71 -21.54
N VAL A 14 20.87 -31.67 -22.29
CA VAL A 14 21.60 -31.24 -23.50
C VAL A 14 22.92 -30.55 -23.12
N ILE A 15 22.94 -29.80 -22.01
CA ILE A 15 24.17 -29.21 -21.48
C ILE A 15 25.12 -30.32 -21.02
N ILE A 16 24.59 -31.28 -20.25
CA ILE A 16 25.35 -32.47 -19.80
C ILE A 16 25.90 -33.24 -21.00
N SER A 17 25.08 -33.53 -22.01
CA SER A 17 25.54 -34.20 -23.24
C SER A 17 26.63 -33.42 -23.96
N LYS A 18 26.55 -32.08 -24.00
CA LYS A 18 27.56 -31.22 -24.63
C LYS A 18 28.89 -31.23 -23.85
N ILE A 19 28.83 -31.17 -22.52
CA ILE A 19 30.00 -31.30 -21.64
C ILE A 19 30.66 -32.66 -21.84
N LEU A 20 29.86 -33.73 -21.85
CA LEU A 20 30.33 -35.10 -22.04
C LEU A 20 30.88 -35.36 -23.45
N SER A 21 30.41 -34.64 -24.49
CA SER A 21 30.81 -34.87 -25.88
C SER A 21 32.04 -34.07 -26.33
N TYR A 22 32.29 -32.89 -25.76
CA TYR A 22 33.38 -31.99 -26.21
C TYR A 22 34.55 -31.89 -25.22
N GLY A 23 34.49 -32.55 -24.06
CA GLY A 23 35.60 -32.62 -23.09
C GLY A 23 35.83 -31.34 -22.27
N GLY A 24 35.35 -30.18 -22.72
CA GLY A 24 35.37 -28.91 -21.99
C GLY A 24 34.49 -27.85 -22.64
N LEU A 25 34.01 -26.88 -21.84
CA LEU A 25 33.35 -25.67 -22.31
C LEU A 25 34.35 -24.52 -22.26
N SER A 26 34.28 -23.59 -23.21
CA SER A 26 35.03 -22.31 -23.11
C SER A 26 34.48 -21.43 -21.99
N ASP A 27 35.29 -20.50 -21.49
CA ASP A 27 34.88 -19.55 -20.44
C ASP A 27 33.67 -18.72 -20.91
N GLU A 28 33.62 -18.30 -22.17
CA GLU A 28 32.48 -17.56 -22.74
C GLU A 28 31.20 -18.43 -22.78
N GLU A 29 31.32 -19.72 -23.09
CA GLU A 29 30.17 -20.63 -23.05
C GLU A 29 29.68 -20.85 -21.62
N ILE A 30 30.60 -20.98 -20.66
CA ILE A 30 30.26 -21.10 -19.24
C ILE A 30 29.52 -19.86 -18.77
N GLU A 31 30.03 -18.66 -19.07
CA GLU A 31 29.37 -17.40 -18.72
C GLU A 31 27.97 -17.29 -19.33
N GLN A 32 27.82 -17.67 -20.60
CA GLN A 32 26.51 -17.67 -21.25
C GLN A 32 25.53 -18.65 -20.57
N TYR A 33 25.96 -19.88 -20.27
CA TYR A 33 25.13 -20.84 -19.55
C TYR A 33 24.81 -20.37 -18.12
N VAL A 34 25.75 -19.75 -17.43
CA VAL A 34 25.48 -19.15 -16.13
C VAL A 34 24.41 -18.07 -16.28
N ASN A 35 24.57 -17.13 -17.22
CA ASN A 35 23.60 -16.07 -17.45
C ASN A 35 22.19 -16.60 -17.76
N ASP A 36 22.08 -17.66 -18.56
CA ASP A 36 20.80 -18.22 -19.00
C ASP A 36 20.05 -19.01 -17.90
N TYR A 37 20.76 -19.58 -16.92
CA TYR A 37 20.18 -20.55 -15.96
C TYR A 37 20.33 -20.17 -14.48
N ILE A 38 21.13 -19.17 -14.12
CA ILE A 38 21.51 -18.92 -12.71
C ILE A 38 20.34 -18.58 -11.76
N TYR A 39 19.26 -18.00 -12.25
CA TYR A 39 18.05 -17.73 -11.46
C TYR A 39 17.06 -18.89 -11.43
N GLY A 40 17.35 -19.97 -12.18
CA GLY A 40 16.53 -21.17 -12.23
C GLY A 40 15.32 -21.07 -13.17
N ASP A 41 14.53 -22.14 -13.17
CA ASP A 41 13.30 -22.34 -13.95
C ASP A 41 12.06 -21.72 -13.29
N ARG A 42 12.23 -21.25 -12.06
CA ARG A 42 11.22 -20.58 -11.27
C ARG A 42 11.91 -19.48 -10.48
N VAL A 43 11.55 -18.25 -10.77
CA VAL A 43 11.98 -17.07 -10.01
C VAL A 43 10.75 -16.38 -9.45
N THR A 44 10.85 -15.85 -8.24
CA THR A 44 9.79 -15.08 -7.59
C THR A 44 10.26 -13.66 -7.40
N PHE A 45 9.42 -12.75 -7.86
CA PHE A 45 9.53 -11.31 -7.71
C PHE A 45 8.57 -10.87 -6.60
N THR A 46 9.08 -10.08 -5.66
CA THR A 46 8.30 -9.43 -4.59
C THR A 46 8.75 -7.99 -4.44
N LEU A 47 7.81 -7.09 -4.15
CA LEU A 47 8.08 -5.68 -3.94
C LEU A 47 7.72 -5.28 -2.51
N TRP A 48 8.49 -4.37 -1.94
CA TRP A 48 8.38 -3.88 -0.58
C TRP A 48 8.56 -2.35 -0.57
N THR A 49 7.98 -1.67 0.40
CA THR A 49 8.24 -0.25 0.70
C THR A 49 8.91 -0.13 2.07
N PHE A 50 9.72 0.90 2.26
CA PHE A 50 10.29 1.23 3.56
C PHE A 50 9.32 2.09 4.37
N GLY A 51 9.40 2.01 5.70
CA GLY A 51 8.58 2.80 6.61
C GLY A 51 8.92 4.29 6.58
N SER A 52 10.20 4.62 6.41
CA SER A 52 10.67 5.99 6.15
C SER A 52 11.40 6.09 4.82
N LYS A 53 11.39 7.29 4.24
CA LYS A 53 12.18 7.60 3.04
C LYS A 53 13.67 7.39 3.32
N LEU A 54 14.36 6.76 2.38
CA LEU A 54 15.80 6.53 2.48
C LEU A 54 16.60 7.82 2.26
N GLU A 55 17.66 7.99 3.04
CA GLU A 55 18.58 9.11 2.96
C GLU A 55 19.90 8.70 2.26
N ALA A 56 20.72 9.70 1.92
CA ALA A 56 22.03 9.47 1.30
C ALA A 56 22.91 8.52 2.13
N SER A 57 22.84 8.60 3.46
CA SER A 57 23.57 7.72 4.38
C SER A 57 23.17 6.26 4.27
N ASP A 58 21.90 5.97 4.00
CA ASP A 58 21.40 4.59 3.88
C ASP A 58 22.03 3.89 2.69
N TYR A 59 22.10 4.59 1.55
CA TYR A 59 22.76 4.10 0.35
C TYR A 59 24.26 3.81 0.57
N GLU A 60 24.95 4.63 1.36
CA GLU A 60 26.35 4.39 1.74
C GLU A 60 26.53 3.17 2.66
N ILE A 61 25.56 2.90 3.55
CA ILE A 61 25.53 1.67 4.35
C ILE A 61 25.38 0.46 3.43
N ILE A 62 24.48 0.51 2.45
CA ILE A 62 24.25 -0.56 1.48
C ILE A 62 25.50 -0.85 0.64
N LYS A 63 26.19 0.18 0.14
CA LYS A 63 27.45 0.01 -0.62
C LYS A 63 28.51 -0.76 0.17
N LYS A 64 28.59 -0.53 1.48
CA LYS A 64 29.53 -1.24 2.38
C LYS A 64 29.16 -2.71 2.62
N LEU A 65 28.06 -3.21 2.06
CA LEU A 65 27.71 -4.62 2.14
C LEU A 65 28.42 -5.48 1.08
N GLU A 66 29.03 -4.87 0.06
CA GLU A 66 29.74 -5.60 -0.97
C GLU A 66 30.84 -6.51 -0.38
N ASN A 67 30.92 -7.74 -0.89
CA ASN A 67 31.84 -8.80 -0.43
C ASN A 67 31.65 -9.28 1.02
N LYS A 68 30.63 -8.82 1.75
CA LYS A 68 30.33 -9.35 3.08
C LYS A 68 29.68 -10.73 3.01
N GLU A 69 30.10 -11.59 3.92
CA GLU A 69 29.44 -12.85 4.22
C GLU A 69 28.62 -12.70 5.50
N GLU A 70 27.41 -13.22 5.46
CA GLU A 70 26.47 -13.14 6.57
C GLU A 70 26.12 -14.55 7.03
N TYR A 71 26.04 -14.73 8.35
CA TYR A 71 25.54 -15.98 8.91
C TYR A 71 24.04 -16.11 8.59
N ILE A 72 23.57 -17.30 8.22
CA ILE A 72 22.15 -17.53 7.95
C ILE A 72 21.58 -18.41 9.07
N ASP A 73 20.65 -17.88 9.85
CA ASP A 73 19.86 -18.64 10.82
C ASP A 73 18.62 -19.28 10.18
N LEU A 74 18.80 -19.93 9.03
CA LEU A 74 17.73 -20.64 8.33
C LEU A 74 18.13 -22.08 8.06
N SER A 75 17.38 -23.02 8.63
CA SER A 75 17.56 -24.45 8.36
C SER A 75 17.52 -24.75 6.85
N GLY A 76 18.53 -25.48 6.38
CA GLY A 76 18.71 -25.84 4.98
C GLY A 76 19.32 -24.75 4.10
N TYR A 77 19.82 -23.65 4.68
CA TYR A 77 20.50 -22.57 3.96
C TYR A 77 21.85 -22.23 4.62
N ARG A 78 22.85 -21.84 3.82
CA ARG A 78 24.16 -21.39 4.34
C ARG A 78 24.89 -20.47 3.36
N LYS A 79 25.98 -19.86 3.85
CA LYS A 79 26.96 -19.09 3.06
C LYS A 79 26.31 -17.97 2.23
N LEU A 80 25.54 -17.10 2.88
CA LEU A 80 25.03 -15.89 2.22
C LEU A 80 26.21 -14.95 2.00
N LYS A 81 26.43 -14.56 0.75
CA LYS A 81 27.45 -13.59 0.37
C LYS A 81 26.89 -12.57 -0.58
N ILE A 82 27.11 -11.30 -0.30
CA ILE A 82 26.84 -10.22 -1.24
C ILE A 82 28.03 -10.11 -2.19
N LEU A 83 27.78 -10.42 -3.46
CA LEU A 83 28.82 -10.48 -4.50
C LEU A 83 29.14 -9.11 -5.07
N SER A 84 28.12 -8.30 -5.32
CA SER A 84 28.30 -6.98 -5.92
C SER A 84 27.21 -6.02 -5.49
N VAL A 85 27.57 -4.75 -5.33
CA VAL A 85 26.63 -3.64 -5.14
C VAL A 85 26.89 -2.60 -6.22
N LYS A 86 25.96 -2.46 -7.17
CA LYS A 86 26.07 -1.54 -8.31
C LYS A 86 25.08 -0.40 -8.17
N GLU A 87 25.56 0.81 -8.40
CA GLU A 87 24.74 2.01 -8.40
C GLU A 87 24.30 2.34 -9.84
N TYR A 88 22.99 2.49 -10.01
CA TYR A 88 22.36 3.05 -11.21
C TYR A 88 21.70 4.39 -10.84
N LEU A 89 21.18 5.08 -11.86
CA LEU A 89 20.54 6.39 -11.68
C LEU A 89 19.29 6.31 -10.78
N ASP A 90 18.47 5.30 -11.02
CA ASP A 90 17.16 5.07 -10.39
C ASP A 90 17.20 4.09 -9.22
N ARG A 91 18.25 3.26 -9.10
CA ARG A 91 18.33 2.19 -8.11
C ARG A 91 19.74 1.79 -7.71
N ILE A 92 19.85 1.07 -6.59
CA ILE A 92 21.02 0.25 -6.24
C ILE A 92 20.68 -1.22 -6.45
N GLU A 93 21.55 -1.93 -7.16
CA GLU A 93 21.46 -3.37 -7.42
C GLU A 93 22.42 -4.15 -6.54
N ILE A 94 21.90 -5.14 -5.81
CA ILE A 94 22.67 -6.01 -4.93
C ILE A 94 22.53 -7.45 -5.45
N LEU A 95 23.62 -8.04 -5.90
CA LEU A 95 23.68 -9.45 -6.27
C LEU A 95 24.23 -10.25 -5.11
N TYR A 96 23.55 -11.34 -4.76
CA TYR A 96 23.96 -12.19 -3.64
C TYR A 96 23.82 -13.67 -4.01
N VAL A 97 24.60 -14.50 -3.32
CA VAL A 97 24.54 -15.96 -3.44
C VAL A 97 24.34 -16.61 -2.10
N TYR A 98 23.74 -17.80 -2.11
CA TYR A 98 23.53 -18.64 -0.94
C TYR A 98 23.49 -20.10 -1.38
N SER A 99 23.76 -21.03 -0.47
CA SER A 99 23.58 -22.46 -0.73
C SER A 99 22.29 -22.97 -0.08
N ARG A 100 21.55 -23.82 -0.79
CA ARG A 100 20.39 -24.54 -0.27
C ARG A 100 20.69 -26.04 -0.22
N GLU A 101 20.27 -26.68 0.86
CA GLU A 101 20.36 -28.13 1.04
C GLU A 101 19.21 -28.86 0.31
N TYR A 102 19.56 -29.94 -0.38
CA TYR A 102 18.64 -30.87 -0.99
C TYR A 102 18.93 -32.27 -0.49
N MET A 103 17.92 -32.90 0.10
CA MET A 103 17.97 -34.29 0.54
C MET A 103 17.63 -35.21 -0.63
N TYR A 104 18.33 -36.33 -0.76
CA TYR A 104 18.03 -37.37 -1.74
C TYR A 104 18.37 -38.76 -1.18
N ILE A 105 17.96 -39.81 -1.88
CA ILE A 105 18.34 -41.19 -1.58
C ILE A 105 19.47 -41.57 -2.53
N ASP A 106 20.62 -41.96 -1.99
CA ASP A 106 21.78 -42.36 -2.78
C ASP A 106 21.60 -43.73 -3.46
N GLU A 107 22.55 -44.13 -4.29
CA GLU A 107 22.55 -45.43 -4.96
C GLU A 107 22.52 -46.65 -4.01
N ASN A 108 22.82 -46.45 -2.73
CA ASN A 108 22.80 -47.48 -1.69
C ASN A 108 21.49 -47.49 -0.88
N GLY A 109 20.51 -46.67 -1.25
CA GLY A 109 19.25 -46.55 -0.53
C GLY A 109 19.36 -45.75 0.78
N LYS A 110 20.43 -45.00 1.00
CA LYS A 110 20.66 -44.20 2.21
C LYS A 110 20.32 -42.74 1.98
N ASN A 111 19.86 -42.06 3.03
CA ASN A 111 19.64 -40.63 2.99
C ASN A 111 20.99 -39.90 2.85
N ALA A 112 21.09 -39.08 1.81
CA ALA A 112 22.23 -38.21 1.54
C ALA A 112 21.74 -36.78 1.30
N ASN A 113 22.68 -35.83 1.28
CA ASN A 113 22.39 -34.42 1.02
C ASN A 113 23.40 -33.80 0.06
N ILE A 114 22.95 -32.79 -0.68
CA ILE A 114 23.80 -31.97 -1.52
C ILE A 114 23.46 -30.49 -1.33
N TRP A 115 24.47 -29.64 -1.44
CA TRP A 115 24.31 -28.20 -1.36
C TRP A 115 24.41 -27.60 -2.76
N GLU A 116 23.33 -26.97 -3.22
CA GLU A 116 23.29 -26.26 -4.49
C GLU A 116 23.43 -24.75 -4.22
N GLN A 117 24.32 -24.08 -4.94
CA GLN A 117 24.42 -22.63 -4.87
C GLN A 117 23.35 -21.97 -5.75
N HIS A 118 22.70 -20.95 -5.22
CA HIS A 118 21.70 -20.14 -5.88
C HIS A 118 22.11 -18.67 -5.85
N ARG A 119 21.58 -17.89 -6.80
CA ARG A 119 21.74 -16.44 -6.86
C ARG A 119 20.40 -15.76 -6.64
N GLY A 120 20.42 -14.62 -5.97
CA GLY A 120 19.31 -13.68 -5.90
C GLY A 120 19.77 -12.27 -6.27
N CYS A 121 18.80 -11.39 -6.43
CA CYS A 121 19.02 -9.98 -6.72
C CYS A 121 18.06 -9.13 -5.87
N LEU A 122 18.56 -8.05 -5.29
CA LEU A 122 17.76 -7.00 -4.68
C LEU A 122 17.96 -5.68 -5.43
N TRP A 123 16.88 -4.93 -5.60
CA TRP A 123 16.94 -3.55 -6.07
C TRP A 123 16.35 -2.62 -5.02
N ILE A 124 17.07 -1.55 -4.69
CA ILE A 124 16.61 -0.49 -3.79
C ILE A 124 16.44 0.77 -4.62
N GLY A 125 15.23 1.31 -4.66
CA GLY A 125 14.93 2.53 -5.40
C GLY A 125 15.61 3.78 -4.82
N ARG A 126 16.02 4.69 -5.71
CA ARG A 126 16.62 5.99 -5.37
C ARG A 126 15.69 7.16 -5.65
N THR A 127 14.93 7.06 -6.73
CA THR A 127 13.89 8.05 -7.09
C THR A 127 12.60 7.74 -6.35
N GLU A 128 12.23 6.47 -6.31
CA GLU A 128 11.05 5.94 -5.62
C GLU A 128 11.47 5.08 -4.43
N THR A 129 10.70 5.10 -3.34
CA THR A 129 11.02 4.31 -2.14
C THR A 129 10.49 2.88 -2.30
N TYR A 130 11.36 1.97 -2.74
CA TYR A 130 11.02 0.55 -2.83
C TYR A 130 12.23 -0.37 -2.60
N LEU A 131 11.93 -1.62 -2.25
CA LEU A 131 12.85 -2.76 -2.23
C LEU A 131 12.23 -3.90 -3.05
N ALA A 132 12.82 -4.23 -4.19
CA ALA A 132 12.43 -5.38 -5.00
C ALA A 132 13.36 -6.56 -4.72
N CYS A 133 12.80 -7.75 -4.56
CA CYS A 133 13.57 -8.99 -4.40
C CYS A 133 13.21 -10.00 -5.49
N ILE A 134 14.24 -10.45 -6.20
CA ILE A 134 14.19 -11.43 -7.28
C ILE A 134 14.96 -12.67 -6.80
N SER A 135 14.23 -13.69 -6.37
CA SER A 135 14.82 -14.90 -5.79
C SER A 135 13.97 -16.14 -6.07
N LYS A 136 14.62 -17.30 -6.15
CA LYS A 136 13.94 -18.59 -6.32
C LYS A 136 13.21 -19.06 -5.06
N HIS A 137 13.73 -18.74 -3.88
CA HIS A 137 13.26 -19.31 -2.60
C HIS A 137 12.65 -18.26 -1.68
N GLU A 138 11.38 -18.46 -1.33
CA GLU A 138 10.60 -17.56 -0.46
C GLU A 138 11.23 -17.35 0.92
N LYS A 139 11.74 -18.41 1.56
CA LYS A 139 12.46 -18.29 2.84
C LYS A 139 13.66 -17.35 2.75
N MET A 140 14.39 -17.41 1.64
CA MET A 140 15.52 -16.52 1.40
C MET A 140 15.08 -15.10 1.11
N THR A 141 13.99 -14.91 0.37
CA THR A 141 13.37 -13.59 0.15
C THR A 141 13.06 -12.92 1.48
N ILE A 142 12.34 -13.60 2.38
CA ILE A 142 11.97 -13.06 3.70
C ILE A 142 13.23 -12.72 4.52
N TYR A 143 14.23 -13.60 4.50
CA TYR A 143 15.47 -13.39 5.24
C TYR A 143 16.24 -12.18 4.75
N ILE A 144 16.50 -12.11 3.44
CA ILE A 144 17.36 -11.06 2.89
C ILE A 144 16.69 -9.68 2.96
N THR A 145 15.37 -9.59 2.76
CA THR A 145 14.67 -8.31 2.88
C THR A 145 14.67 -7.83 4.33
N LYS A 146 14.46 -8.73 5.29
CA LYS A 146 14.59 -8.43 6.71
C LYS A 146 16.01 -8.01 7.09
N TYR A 147 17.04 -8.69 6.58
CA TYR A 147 18.43 -8.31 6.79
C TYR A 147 18.70 -6.87 6.34
N ILE A 148 18.23 -6.49 5.15
CA ILE A 148 18.36 -5.11 4.65
C ILE A 148 17.61 -4.12 5.56
N ALA A 149 16.39 -4.44 5.97
CA ALA A 149 15.61 -3.63 6.90
C ALA A 149 16.32 -3.41 8.24
N ASP A 150 16.89 -4.48 8.82
CA ASP A 150 17.63 -4.44 10.08
C ASP A 150 18.93 -3.62 9.95
N VAL A 151 19.66 -3.78 8.84
CA VAL A 151 20.88 -2.99 8.53
C VAL A 151 20.58 -1.50 8.43
N LEU A 152 19.45 -1.15 7.81
CA LEU A 152 19.01 0.24 7.65
C LEU A 152 18.24 0.78 8.86
N LYS A 153 17.89 -0.08 9.83
CA LYS A 153 16.99 0.25 10.94
C LYS A 153 15.67 0.87 10.47
N ASN A 154 15.17 0.40 9.34
CA ASN A 154 13.98 0.92 8.68
C ASN A 154 13.04 -0.25 8.41
N SER A 155 11.80 -0.16 8.89
CA SER A 155 10.81 -1.22 8.69
C SER A 155 10.47 -1.37 7.21
N ILE A 156 10.03 -2.56 6.82
CA ILE A 156 9.57 -2.83 5.45
C ILE A 156 8.19 -3.45 5.45
N VAL A 157 7.36 -2.98 4.53
CA VAL A 157 6.01 -3.52 4.28
C VAL A 157 5.97 -4.11 2.89
N GLN A 158 5.44 -5.32 2.78
CA GLN A 158 5.26 -5.93 1.46
C GLN A 158 4.18 -5.21 0.67
N ILE A 159 4.52 -4.76 -0.52
CA ILE A 159 3.56 -4.23 -1.48
C ILE A 159 2.81 -5.40 -2.11
N LYS A 160 1.48 -5.33 -2.09
CA LYS A 160 0.61 -6.22 -2.86
C LYS A 160 0.24 -5.51 -4.16
N PRO A 161 0.76 -5.97 -5.32
CA PRO A 161 0.44 -5.31 -6.58
C PRO A 161 -1.07 -5.28 -6.84
N PRO A 162 -1.62 -4.15 -7.29
CA PRO A 162 -2.99 -4.08 -7.79
C PRO A 162 -3.25 -5.09 -8.91
N LYS A 163 -4.49 -5.57 -9.03
CA LYS A 163 -4.86 -6.52 -10.09
C LYS A 163 -4.63 -5.91 -11.49
N SER A 164 -5.04 -4.67 -11.68
CA SER A 164 -4.74 -3.86 -12.88
C SER A 164 -3.25 -3.85 -13.24
N ALA A 165 -2.36 -3.72 -12.24
CA ALA A 165 -0.92 -3.80 -12.45
C ALA A 165 -0.47 -5.19 -12.90
N ILE A 166 -1.03 -6.26 -12.32
CA ILE A 166 -0.72 -7.64 -12.73
C ILE A 166 -1.14 -7.88 -14.19
N ASP A 167 -2.32 -7.42 -14.58
CA ASP A 167 -2.83 -7.58 -15.94
C ASP A 167 -1.93 -6.83 -16.94
N LYS A 168 -1.50 -5.60 -16.62
CA LYS A 168 -0.55 -4.81 -17.42
C LYS A 168 0.86 -5.43 -17.47
N CYS A 169 1.39 -5.91 -16.35
CA CYS A 169 2.73 -6.52 -16.27
C CYS A 169 2.82 -7.84 -17.06
N THR A 170 1.74 -8.61 -17.07
CA THR A 170 1.73 -9.93 -17.68
C THR A 170 1.53 -9.85 -19.19
N ASN A 171 0.75 -8.88 -19.70
CA ASN A 171 0.41 -8.74 -21.12
C ASN A 171 0.05 -10.12 -21.73
N PHE A 172 -0.86 -10.80 -21.04
CA PHE A 172 -1.06 -12.23 -21.22
C PHE A 172 -1.77 -12.55 -22.53
N LYS A 173 -1.36 -13.66 -23.16
CA LYS A 173 -2.05 -14.24 -24.31
C LYS A 173 -3.28 -15.04 -23.90
N ALA A 174 -3.18 -15.70 -22.74
CA ALA A 174 -4.27 -16.49 -22.18
C ALA A 174 -4.11 -16.64 -20.66
N ILE A 175 -5.23 -16.73 -19.96
CA ILE A 175 -5.28 -17.12 -18.54
C ILE A 175 -5.28 -18.65 -18.50
N SER A 176 -4.32 -19.29 -17.86
CA SER A 176 -4.26 -20.76 -17.73
C SER A 176 -4.82 -21.27 -16.40
N ARG A 177 -4.92 -20.42 -15.38
CA ARG A 177 -5.51 -20.76 -14.08
C ARG A 177 -6.01 -19.53 -13.36
N ILE A 178 -7.14 -19.66 -12.66
CA ILE A 178 -7.68 -18.66 -11.73
C ILE A 178 -8.16 -19.35 -10.45
N VAL A 179 -8.03 -18.66 -9.32
CA VAL A 179 -8.51 -19.11 -8.00
C VAL A 179 -9.40 -18.03 -7.41
N LEU A 180 -10.69 -18.32 -7.38
CA LEU A 180 -11.73 -17.46 -6.83
C LEU A 180 -12.05 -17.89 -5.40
N GLN A 181 -12.18 -16.94 -4.49
CA GLN A 181 -12.55 -17.18 -3.11
C GLN A 181 -13.86 -16.45 -2.77
N GLY A 182 -14.83 -17.17 -2.19
CA GLY A 182 -16.06 -16.56 -1.70
C GLY A 182 -15.96 -16.10 -0.24
N LYS A 183 -17.05 -15.53 0.27
CA LYS A 183 -17.11 -14.82 1.56
C LYS A 183 -16.85 -15.75 2.75
N ASP A 184 -17.28 -17.01 2.67
CA ASP A 184 -17.08 -18.02 3.71
C ASP A 184 -15.72 -18.71 3.61
N GLY A 185 -14.92 -18.31 2.61
CA GLY A 185 -13.56 -18.76 2.39
C GLY A 185 -13.45 -19.99 1.49
N GLU A 186 -14.56 -20.47 0.93
CA GLU A 186 -14.59 -21.51 -0.08
C GLU A 186 -13.82 -21.08 -1.33
N LYS A 187 -13.14 -22.04 -1.98
CA LYS A 187 -12.28 -21.78 -3.14
C LYS A 187 -12.81 -22.52 -4.37
N THR A 188 -12.93 -21.81 -5.48
CA THR A 188 -13.14 -22.38 -6.81
C THR A 188 -11.89 -22.19 -7.64
N ILE A 189 -11.40 -23.26 -8.24
CA ILE A 189 -10.20 -23.25 -9.09
C ILE A 189 -10.64 -23.66 -10.50
N VAL A 190 -10.36 -22.80 -11.47
CA VAL A 190 -10.50 -23.13 -12.89
C VAL A 190 -9.11 -23.15 -13.49
N SER A 191 -8.75 -24.22 -14.20
CA SER A 191 -7.40 -24.41 -14.76
C SER A 191 -7.45 -25.15 -16.08
N ARG A 192 -6.73 -24.65 -17.08
CA ARG A 192 -6.59 -25.25 -18.40
C ARG A 192 -5.21 -24.94 -18.99
N ALA A 193 -4.46 -26.00 -19.34
CA ALA A 193 -3.05 -25.88 -19.76
C ALA A 193 -2.86 -25.02 -21.02
N GLY A 194 -3.81 -25.03 -21.95
CA GLY A 194 -3.78 -24.23 -23.18
C GLY A 194 -4.43 -22.84 -23.08
N GLY A 195 -4.84 -22.42 -21.88
CA GLY A 195 -5.68 -21.24 -21.67
C GLY A 195 -7.15 -21.58 -21.50
N ILE A 196 -7.84 -20.79 -20.69
CA ILE A 196 -9.29 -20.80 -20.44
C ILE A 196 -10.02 -20.35 -21.71
N THR A 197 -11.14 -20.99 -22.07
CA THR A 197 -11.95 -20.59 -23.24
C THR A 197 -12.96 -19.50 -22.92
N ILE A 198 -13.55 -18.91 -23.96
CA ILE A 198 -14.57 -17.86 -23.83
C ILE A 198 -15.74 -18.33 -22.97
N GLU A 199 -16.27 -19.54 -23.17
CA GLU A 199 -17.39 -20.05 -22.36
C GLU A 199 -17.01 -20.22 -20.88
N GLN A 200 -15.75 -20.58 -20.62
CA GLN A 200 -15.24 -20.67 -19.26
C GLN A 200 -15.03 -19.29 -18.65
N GLU A 201 -14.66 -18.29 -19.44
CA GLU A 201 -14.51 -16.90 -19.03
C GLU A 201 -15.86 -16.27 -18.68
N GLU A 202 -16.90 -16.49 -19.49
CA GLU A 202 -18.28 -16.07 -19.20
C GLU A 202 -18.77 -16.67 -17.86
N GLU A 203 -18.49 -17.95 -17.62
CA GLU A 203 -18.84 -18.61 -16.36
C GLU A 203 -18.01 -18.06 -15.18
N ILE A 204 -16.73 -17.76 -15.40
CA ILE A 204 -15.87 -17.11 -14.39
C ILE A 204 -16.43 -15.73 -14.03
N ASP A 205 -16.86 -14.93 -15.02
CA ASP A 205 -17.42 -13.61 -14.78
C ASP A 205 -18.75 -13.69 -14.01
N ARG A 206 -19.58 -14.68 -14.30
CA ARG A 206 -20.77 -14.96 -13.49
C ARG A 206 -20.41 -15.27 -12.02
N ILE A 207 -19.37 -16.08 -11.78
CA ILE A 207 -18.91 -16.46 -10.44
C ILE A 207 -18.25 -15.27 -9.72
N ARG A 208 -17.56 -14.38 -10.44
CA ARG A 208 -16.89 -13.18 -9.90
C ARG A 208 -17.85 -12.19 -9.23
N ASN A 209 -19.14 -12.24 -9.54
CA ASN A 209 -20.14 -11.38 -8.88
C ASN A 209 -20.14 -11.52 -7.35
N ASP A 210 -19.86 -12.71 -6.83
CA ASP A 210 -19.85 -12.99 -5.38
C ASP A 210 -18.47 -13.41 -4.83
N ARG A 211 -17.43 -13.40 -5.67
CA ARG A 211 -16.12 -13.96 -5.33
C ARG A 211 -14.95 -13.09 -5.78
N MET A 212 -13.89 -13.13 -4.99
CA MET A 212 -12.67 -12.37 -5.25
C MET A 212 -11.58 -13.22 -5.88
N ASP A 213 -10.82 -12.63 -6.79
CA ASP A 213 -9.65 -13.26 -7.38
C ASP A 213 -8.46 -13.20 -6.43
N THR A 214 -7.85 -14.35 -6.13
CA THR A 214 -6.79 -14.45 -5.10
C THR A 214 -5.44 -14.88 -5.67
N SER A 215 -5.45 -15.61 -6.79
CA SER A 215 -4.25 -16.04 -7.48
C SER A 215 -4.60 -16.56 -8.86
N GLY A 216 -3.64 -16.52 -9.77
CA GLY A 216 -3.82 -17.03 -11.11
C GLY A 216 -2.50 -17.34 -11.80
N SER A 217 -2.62 -17.86 -13.01
CA SER A 217 -1.50 -18.18 -13.89
C SER A 217 -1.84 -17.72 -15.30
N PHE A 218 -0.88 -17.05 -15.91
CA PHE A 218 -1.01 -16.42 -17.21
C PHE A 218 0.07 -16.96 -18.14
N ILE A 219 -0.30 -17.23 -19.39
CA ILE A 219 0.64 -17.50 -20.46
C ILE A 219 0.99 -16.15 -21.06
N SER A 220 2.23 -15.71 -20.87
CA SER A 220 2.66 -14.33 -21.10
C SER A 220 3.85 -14.27 -22.05
N SER A 221 3.88 -13.25 -22.91
CA SER A 221 5.04 -12.99 -23.76
C SER A 221 6.03 -12.12 -22.98
N ILE A 222 7.19 -12.67 -22.61
CA ILE A 222 8.28 -11.94 -21.95
C ILE A 222 9.04 -11.08 -22.96
N THR A 223 9.25 -11.63 -24.17
CA THR A 223 9.75 -10.93 -25.35
C THR A 223 8.98 -11.43 -26.58
N SER A 224 9.29 -10.94 -27.79
CA SER A 224 8.69 -11.46 -29.03
C SER A 224 8.89 -12.97 -29.21
N ASP A 225 9.98 -13.51 -28.67
CA ASP A 225 10.43 -14.88 -28.93
C ASP A 225 10.39 -15.79 -27.68
N ILE A 226 10.05 -15.22 -26.52
CA ILE A 226 10.07 -15.93 -25.22
C ILE A 226 8.71 -15.80 -24.56
N GLU A 227 8.00 -16.92 -24.47
CA GLU A 227 6.79 -17.05 -23.65
C GLU A 227 7.09 -17.73 -22.32
N ALA A 228 6.49 -17.27 -21.22
CA ALA A 228 6.60 -17.90 -19.91
C ALA A 228 5.23 -17.98 -19.23
N THR A 229 5.12 -18.88 -18.24
CA THR A 229 3.98 -18.86 -17.33
C THR A 229 4.28 -17.89 -16.18
N ILE A 230 3.50 -16.84 -16.06
CA ILE A 230 3.56 -15.91 -14.92
C ILE A 230 2.45 -16.29 -13.95
N LYS A 231 2.80 -16.52 -12.69
CA LYS A 231 1.85 -16.76 -11.61
C LYS A 231 1.82 -15.57 -10.69
N TYR A 232 0.65 -15.23 -10.18
CA TYR A 232 0.51 -14.20 -9.17
C TYR A 232 -0.26 -14.74 -7.98
N ASN A 233 0.01 -14.17 -6.81
CA ASN A 233 -0.74 -14.41 -5.59
C ASN A 233 -0.95 -13.09 -4.87
N VAL A 234 -2.21 -12.64 -4.78
CA VAL A 234 -2.58 -11.34 -4.20
C VAL A 234 -2.29 -11.30 -2.70
N ARG A 235 -2.47 -12.43 -1.99
CA ARG A 235 -2.21 -12.50 -0.55
C ARG A 235 -0.74 -12.33 -0.23
N ASN A 236 0.12 -12.97 -1.03
CA ASN A 236 1.57 -12.98 -0.83
C ASN A 236 2.28 -11.87 -1.61
N GLY A 237 1.57 -11.02 -2.36
CA GLY A 237 2.17 -9.94 -3.17
C GLY A 237 3.30 -10.40 -4.10
N SER A 238 3.25 -11.66 -4.55
CA SER A 238 4.37 -12.30 -5.25
C SER A 238 4.02 -12.64 -6.69
N ILE A 239 4.97 -12.40 -7.59
CA ILE A 239 4.87 -12.73 -9.01
C ILE A 239 5.94 -13.77 -9.33
N GLY A 240 5.52 -14.98 -9.68
CA GLY A 240 6.41 -16.08 -10.05
C GLY A 240 6.52 -16.23 -11.56
N ILE A 241 7.73 -16.22 -12.10
CA ILE A 241 7.98 -16.49 -13.52
C ILE A 241 8.51 -17.92 -13.65
N TYR A 242 7.80 -18.76 -14.38
CA TYR A 242 8.08 -20.18 -14.55
C TYR A 242 8.74 -20.42 -15.92
N LYS A 243 9.99 -19.98 -16.02
CA LYS A 243 10.90 -20.30 -17.13
C LYS A 243 12.33 -19.94 -16.73
N HIS A 244 13.31 -20.63 -17.31
CA HIS A 244 14.68 -20.10 -17.34
C HIS A 244 14.70 -18.80 -18.14
N LEU A 245 15.41 -17.77 -17.66
CA LEU A 245 15.54 -16.48 -18.33
C LEU A 245 16.99 -15.99 -18.17
N PRO A 246 17.64 -15.51 -19.26
CA PRO A 246 18.86 -14.73 -19.15
C PRO A 246 18.66 -13.58 -18.15
N ALA A 247 19.68 -13.30 -17.34
CA ALA A 247 19.60 -12.26 -16.31
C ALA A 247 19.14 -10.92 -16.90
N GLN A 248 19.68 -10.53 -18.07
CA GLN A 248 19.31 -9.30 -18.77
C GLN A 248 17.82 -9.24 -19.14
N VAL A 249 17.24 -10.35 -19.58
CA VAL A 249 15.81 -10.42 -19.94
C VAL A 249 14.95 -10.36 -18.69
N LEU A 250 15.32 -11.10 -17.65
CA LEU A 250 14.62 -11.09 -16.36
C LEU A 250 14.63 -9.71 -15.72
N PHE A 251 15.78 -9.03 -15.74
CA PHE A 251 15.93 -7.69 -15.15
C PHE A 251 15.14 -6.67 -15.95
N LYS A 252 15.25 -6.64 -17.28
CA LYS A 252 14.45 -5.73 -18.10
C LYS A 252 12.93 -5.91 -17.90
N TRP A 253 12.47 -7.16 -17.77
CA TRP A 253 11.06 -7.43 -17.45
C TRP A 253 10.70 -6.91 -16.05
N SER A 254 11.55 -7.15 -15.05
CA SER A 254 11.31 -6.73 -13.66
C SER A 254 11.29 -5.21 -13.51
N GLU A 255 12.14 -4.49 -14.24
CA GLU A 255 12.19 -3.02 -14.27
C GLU A 255 10.88 -2.44 -14.78
N ASN A 256 10.38 -2.95 -15.91
CA ASN A 256 9.08 -2.54 -16.45
C ASN A 256 7.93 -2.88 -15.48
N ALA A 257 7.97 -4.08 -14.87
CA ALA A 257 6.95 -4.50 -13.92
C ALA A 257 6.91 -3.59 -12.67
N ILE A 258 8.06 -3.19 -12.12
CA ILE A 258 8.12 -2.24 -10.99
C ILE A 258 7.49 -0.92 -11.38
N GLY A 259 7.86 -0.36 -12.54
CA GLY A 259 7.30 0.91 -13.03
C GLY A 259 5.78 0.88 -13.11
N ILE A 260 5.22 -0.15 -13.76
CA ILE A 260 3.77 -0.37 -13.85
C ILE A 260 3.12 -0.50 -12.47
N ILE A 261 3.71 -1.28 -11.56
CA ILE A 261 3.14 -1.49 -10.22
C ILE A 261 3.08 -0.18 -9.43
N LEU A 262 4.16 0.61 -9.45
CA LEU A 262 4.21 1.89 -8.74
C LEU A 262 3.24 2.91 -9.35
N GLU A 263 3.16 2.99 -10.68
CA GLU A 263 2.20 3.84 -11.39
C GLU A 263 0.75 3.49 -11.04
N GLU A 264 0.39 2.21 -11.04
CA GLU A 264 -0.98 1.79 -10.69
C GLU A 264 -1.29 2.04 -9.21
N ILE A 265 -0.32 1.92 -8.30
CA ILE A 265 -0.51 2.30 -6.89
C ILE A 265 -0.80 3.79 -6.77
N GLU A 266 -0.11 4.63 -7.55
CA GLU A 266 -0.36 6.07 -7.58
C GLU A 266 -1.76 6.37 -8.14
N ASN A 267 -2.16 5.72 -9.23
CA ASN A 267 -3.47 5.88 -9.86
C ASN A 267 -4.64 5.48 -8.93
N LEU A 268 -4.39 4.59 -7.96
CA LEU A 268 -5.36 4.20 -6.94
C LEU A 268 -5.51 5.22 -5.81
N LYS A 269 -4.56 6.14 -5.63
CA LYS A 269 -4.71 7.19 -4.61
C LYS A 269 -5.89 8.08 -4.97
N GLY A 270 -6.78 8.30 -3.99
CA GLY A 270 -7.98 9.10 -4.17
C GLY A 270 -9.18 8.38 -4.81
N GLN A 271 -9.01 7.11 -5.23
CA GLN A 271 -10.15 6.30 -5.66
C GLN A 271 -11.05 5.89 -4.49
N PRO A 272 -12.32 5.53 -4.75
CA PRO A 272 -13.21 4.99 -3.73
C PRO A 272 -12.61 3.78 -3.00
N ALA A 273 -12.83 3.68 -1.69
CA ALA A 273 -12.30 2.57 -0.88
C ALA A 273 -12.71 1.20 -1.46
N GLU A 274 -13.93 1.07 -1.98
CA GLU A 274 -14.40 -0.18 -2.60
C GLU A 274 -13.54 -0.62 -3.78
N GLU A 275 -13.11 0.34 -4.60
CA GLU A 275 -12.25 0.09 -5.77
C GLU A 275 -10.84 -0.29 -5.34
N ILE A 276 -10.24 0.47 -4.41
CA ILE A 276 -8.92 0.16 -3.84
C ILE A 276 -8.90 -1.25 -3.26
N PHE A 277 -9.89 -1.59 -2.44
CA PHE A 277 -9.99 -2.90 -1.80
C PHE A 277 -10.19 -4.04 -2.80
N LYS A 278 -10.99 -3.81 -3.84
CA LYS A 278 -11.16 -4.77 -4.93
C LYS A 278 -9.84 -5.03 -5.67
N GLU A 279 -9.10 -3.98 -6.00
CA GLU A 279 -7.84 -4.07 -6.73
C GLU A 279 -6.74 -4.79 -5.95
N VAL A 280 -6.69 -4.62 -4.62
CA VAL A 280 -5.72 -5.30 -3.74
C VAL A 280 -6.24 -6.63 -3.16
N GLY A 281 -7.39 -7.11 -3.65
CA GLY A 281 -8.01 -8.38 -3.26
C GLY A 281 -8.32 -8.49 -1.76
N GLN A 282 -8.77 -7.39 -1.14
CA GLN A 282 -9.22 -7.34 0.25
C GLN A 282 -10.71 -7.00 0.35
N GLU A 283 -11.39 -7.51 1.38
CA GLU A 283 -12.79 -7.18 1.62
C GLU A 283 -12.92 -6.13 2.73
N ILE A 284 -13.74 -5.11 2.51
CA ILE A 284 -14.14 -4.16 3.56
C ILE A 284 -15.11 -4.85 4.50
N LYS A 285 -14.84 -4.83 5.81
CA LYS A 285 -15.68 -5.51 6.82
C LYS A 285 -16.23 -4.51 7.83
N TRP A 286 -17.55 -4.43 7.89
CA TRP A 286 -18.29 -3.70 8.92
C TRP A 286 -19.09 -4.70 9.77
N THR A 287 -18.62 -4.99 10.98
CA THR A 287 -19.27 -5.95 11.89
C THR A 287 -20.52 -5.36 12.53
N GLY A 288 -21.66 -6.07 12.41
CA GLY A 288 -22.91 -5.68 13.06
C GLY A 288 -23.56 -4.44 12.42
N VAL A 289 -23.46 -4.31 11.10
CA VAL A 289 -23.92 -3.16 10.33
C VAL A 289 -24.88 -3.63 9.24
N SER A 290 -25.96 -2.88 8.99
CA SER A 290 -26.92 -3.19 7.93
C SER A 290 -26.37 -2.87 6.54
N THR A 291 -26.89 -3.53 5.50
CA THR A 291 -26.42 -3.33 4.11
C THR A 291 -26.54 -1.88 3.64
N SER A 292 -27.59 -1.16 4.06
CA SER A 292 -27.79 0.26 3.71
C SER A 292 -26.78 1.19 4.38
N GLU A 293 -26.30 0.88 5.58
CA GLU A 293 -25.27 1.65 6.27
C GLU A 293 -23.86 1.39 5.69
N ILE A 294 -23.60 0.19 5.16
CA ILE A 294 -22.28 -0.18 4.60
C ILE A 294 -21.85 0.79 3.51
N THR A 295 -22.72 1.11 2.55
CA THR A 295 -22.40 2.04 1.46
C THR A 295 -22.08 3.44 1.98
N GLN A 296 -22.74 3.89 3.05
CA GLN A 296 -22.45 5.19 3.66
C GLN A 296 -21.11 5.16 4.40
N LEU A 297 -20.84 4.12 5.19
CA LEU A 297 -19.57 3.95 5.90
C LEU A 297 -18.37 3.79 4.95
N ASN A 298 -18.55 3.15 3.80
CA ASN A 298 -17.53 3.07 2.75
C ASN A 298 -17.14 4.44 2.21
N TRP A 299 -18.09 5.38 2.13
CA TRP A 299 -17.80 6.76 1.76
C TRP A 299 -16.93 7.46 2.82
N TYR A 300 -17.24 7.33 4.12
CA TYR A 300 -16.40 7.89 5.19
C TYR A 300 -15.00 7.26 5.20
N LEU A 301 -14.90 5.93 5.02
CA LEU A 301 -13.62 5.25 4.88
C LEU A 301 -12.80 5.82 3.71
N THR A 302 -13.45 6.09 2.57
CA THR A 302 -12.81 6.73 1.41
C THR A 302 -12.23 8.09 1.77
N GLN A 303 -12.98 8.92 2.50
CA GLN A 303 -12.51 10.25 2.92
C GLN A 303 -11.30 10.16 3.85
N VAL A 304 -11.29 9.21 4.79
CA VAL A 304 -10.13 8.99 5.67
C VAL A 304 -8.92 8.56 4.86
N ILE A 305 -9.06 7.56 3.96
CA ILE A 305 -7.96 7.11 3.09
C ILE A 305 -7.42 8.27 2.24
N ALA A 306 -8.29 9.11 1.68
CA ALA A 306 -7.90 10.27 0.88
C ALA A 306 -7.16 11.34 1.70
N ALA A 307 -7.43 11.44 3.00
CA ALA A 307 -6.75 12.36 3.91
C ALA A 307 -5.39 11.86 4.38
N LEU A 308 -5.15 10.54 4.45
CA LEU A 308 -3.88 9.97 4.96
C LEU A 308 -2.65 10.42 4.17
N ASN A 309 -2.81 10.76 2.88
CA ASN A 309 -1.71 11.20 2.00
C ASN A 309 -1.59 12.72 1.88
N ARG A 310 -2.24 13.49 2.77
CA ARG A 310 -2.22 14.96 2.75
C ARG A 310 -1.55 15.52 4.00
N ASP A 311 -0.71 16.53 3.81
CA ASP A 311 -0.07 17.23 4.93
C ASP A 311 -0.97 18.34 5.53
N ASP A 312 -2.03 18.73 4.82
CA ASP A 312 -2.97 19.79 5.19
C ASP A 312 -4.34 19.26 5.65
N ASP A 313 -5.10 20.11 6.36
CA ASP A 313 -6.48 19.83 6.76
C ASP A 313 -7.36 19.51 5.53
N TYR A 314 -7.90 18.29 5.51
CA TYR A 314 -8.79 17.84 4.45
C TYR A 314 -10.25 18.18 4.81
N ALA A 315 -10.85 19.09 4.05
CA ALA A 315 -12.25 19.48 4.23
C ALA A 315 -13.08 19.23 2.97
N LEU A 316 -14.29 18.69 3.14
CA LEU A 316 -15.28 18.59 2.06
C LEU A 316 -16.71 18.62 2.59
N GLN A 317 -17.64 18.98 1.73
CA GLN A 317 -19.06 18.90 2.00
C GLN A 317 -19.55 17.44 1.87
N ILE A 318 -20.33 16.98 2.84
CA ILE A 318 -20.94 15.66 2.89
C ILE A 318 -22.16 15.64 1.97
N PRO A 319 -22.26 14.68 1.03
CA PRO A 319 -23.44 14.55 0.18
C PRO A 319 -24.72 14.29 0.98
N ASN A 320 -25.85 14.84 0.50
CA ASN A 320 -27.13 14.76 1.19
C ASN A 320 -27.58 13.33 1.53
N ASP A 321 -27.28 12.36 0.68
CA ASP A 321 -27.62 10.95 0.88
C ASP A 321 -26.76 10.26 1.97
N LYS A 322 -25.69 10.92 2.45
CA LYS A 322 -24.80 10.44 3.52
C LYS A 322 -25.03 11.15 4.86
N LEU A 323 -25.75 12.28 4.87
CA LEU A 323 -26.04 13.05 6.09
C LEU A 323 -26.86 12.25 7.11
N SER A 324 -27.72 11.33 6.66
CA SER A 324 -28.56 10.52 7.53
C SER A 324 -27.77 9.69 8.56
N LEU A 325 -26.51 9.34 8.26
CA LEU A 325 -25.66 8.58 9.17
C LEU A 325 -25.21 9.41 10.39
N LEU A 326 -25.16 10.74 10.28
CA LEU A 326 -24.68 11.63 11.34
C LEU A 326 -25.58 11.60 12.57
N ASP A 327 -26.89 11.43 12.38
CA ASP A 327 -27.86 11.33 13.46
C ASP A 327 -27.94 9.91 14.07
N ASN A 328 -27.12 8.96 13.60
CA ASN A 328 -27.01 7.64 14.20
C ASN A 328 -26.05 7.68 15.41
N ASP A 329 -26.64 7.70 16.60
CA ASP A 329 -25.93 7.69 17.89
C ASP A 329 -24.98 6.48 18.06
N LYS A 330 -25.06 5.44 17.23
CA LYS A 330 -24.05 4.37 17.24
C LYS A 330 -22.69 4.85 16.76
N TRP A 331 -22.68 5.76 15.78
CA TRP A 331 -21.49 6.13 15.01
C TRP A 331 -20.94 7.49 15.39
N PHE A 332 -21.81 8.45 15.68
CA PHE A 332 -21.41 9.83 15.96
C PHE A 332 -21.96 10.31 17.30
N THR A 333 -21.23 11.23 17.92
CA THR A 333 -21.73 12.05 19.04
C THR A 333 -22.15 13.39 18.47
N LYS A 334 -23.45 13.71 18.55
CA LYS A 334 -24.03 14.98 18.12
C LYS A 334 -23.84 16.05 19.20
N ILE A 335 -23.31 17.20 18.79
CA ILE A 335 -23.05 18.37 19.63
C ILE A 335 -23.70 19.57 18.97
N SER A 336 -24.85 20.02 19.48
CA SER A 336 -25.52 21.21 18.95
C SER A 336 -24.83 22.48 19.46
N ARG A 337 -24.45 23.36 18.54
CA ARG A 337 -23.83 24.66 18.77
C ARG A 337 -24.75 25.76 18.22
N ILE A 338 -24.62 26.97 18.75
CA ILE A 338 -25.33 28.14 18.22
C ILE A 338 -24.34 28.95 17.39
N PHE A 339 -24.72 29.24 16.16
CA PHE A 339 -23.94 30.06 15.25
C PHE A 339 -24.67 31.37 14.99
N CYS A 340 -23.99 32.49 15.19
CA CYS A 340 -24.55 33.82 14.93
C CYS A 340 -24.08 34.31 13.56
N LYS A 341 -25.01 34.46 12.60
CA LYS A 341 -24.66 34.93 11.24
C LYS A 341 -24.09 36.34 11.20
N THR A 342 -24.46 37.21 12.14
CA THR A 342 -23.94 38.58 12.19
C THR A 342 -22.55 38.63 12.81
N CYS A 343 -22.25 37.80 13.82
CA CYS A 343 -20.92 37.73 14.41
C CYS A 343 -19.95 36.83 13.63
N ASP A 344 -20.48 35.95 12.76
CA ASP A 344 -19.73 34.91 12.06
C ASP A 344 -18.96 33.97 13.01
N SER A 345 -19.59 33.67 14.16
CA SER A 345 -18.97 32.95 15.27
C SER A 345 -19.94 32.01 15.97
N TYR A 346 -19.38 31.01 16.66
CA TYR A 346 -20.14 30.16 17.57
C TYR A 346 -20.30 30.83 18.93
N GLU A 347 -21.55 31.00 19.35
CA GLU A 347 -21.93 31.85 20.47
C GLU A 347 -22.67 31.09 21.57
N VAL A 348 -22.70 31.69 22.76
CA VAL A 348 -23.60 31.26 23.83
C VAL A 348 -25.00 31.87 23.57
N PRO A 349 -26.08 31.07 23.52
CA PRO A 349 -27.41 31.61 23.32
C PRO A 349 -27.97 32.25 24.59
N TYR A 350 -28.62 33.39 24.43
CA TYR A 350 -29.38 34.08 25.48
C TYR A 350 -30.84 34.22 25.06
N CYS A 351 -31.76 34.20 26.01
CA CYS A 351 -33.16 34.46 25.77
C CYS A 351 -33.34 35.90 25.27
N SER A 352 -34.03 36.08 24.14
CA SER A 352 -34.28 37.42 23.61
C SER A 352 -35.08 38.29 24.58
N GLU A 353 -36.00 37.68 25.34
CA GLU A 353 -36.96 38.35 26.21
C GLU A 353 -36.39 38.66 27.61
N CYS A 354 -35.86 37.66 28.33
CA CYS A 354 -35.36 37.86 29.71
C CYS A 354 -33.84 37.98 29.82
N GLY A 355 -33.10 37.71 28.75
CA GLY A 355 -31.62 37.78 28.75
C GLY A 355 -30.91 36.66 29.50
N GLU A 356 -31.62 35.66 30.03
CA GLU A 356 -30.98 34.50 30.67
C GLU A 356 -30.27 33.60 29.65
N GLU A 357 -29.13 33.04 30.06
CA GLU A 357 -28.37 32.07 29.28
C GLU A 357 -29.20 30.79 29.03
N LEU A 358 -29.36 30.43 27.75
CA LEU A 358 -30.07 29.23 27.35
C LEU A 358 -29.10 28.05 27.33
N ARG A 359 -29.50 26.93 27.92
CA ARG A 359 -28.68 25.71 27.95
C ARG A 359 -29.17 24.69 26.94
N ILE A 360 -28.23 24.12 26.21
CA ILE A 360 -28.46 22.97 25.33
C ILE A 360 -28.24 21.69 26.14
N SER A 361 -29.22 20.80 26.15
CA SER A 361 -29.16 19.50 26.82
C SER A 361 -29.55 18.42 25.83
N LYS A 362 -28.66 17.46 25.56
CA LYS A 362 -28.87 16.39 24.56
C LYS A 362 -29.27 16.90 23.17
N GLY A 363 -28.68 18.01 22.74
CA GLY A 363 -28.94 18.62 21.43
C GLY A 363 -30.27 19.38 21.31
N ILE A 364 -31.01 19.52 22.40
CA ILE A 364 -32.26 20.29 22.46
C ILE A 364 -32.02 21.54 23.29
N LEU A 365 -32.39 22.71 22.74
CA LEU A 365 -32.40 23.96 23.48
C LEU A 365 -33.55 23.90 24.49
N ARG A 366 -33.24 24.03 25.79
CA ARG A 366 -34.29 24.01 26.80
C ARG A 366 -35.16 25.27 26.70
N GLU A 367 -36.45 25.09 26.96
CA GLU A 367 -37.37 26.20 27.14
C GLU A 367 -36.86 27.12 28.25
N CYS A 368 -36.96 28.43 28.02
CA CYS A 368 -36.57 29.42 28.99
C CYS A 368 -37.56 29.44 30.15
N GLY A 369 -37.07 29.57 31.40
CA GLY A 369 -37.93 29.64 32.59
C GLY A 369 -38.90 30.83 32.62
N CYS A 370 -38.77 31.80 31.71
CA CYS A 370 -39.64 32.96 31.59
C CYS A 370 -40.99 32.69 30.89
N GLY A 371 -41.18 31.50 30.31
CA GLY A 371 -42.44 31.10 29.66
C GLY A 371 -42.72 31.75 28.30
N ALA A 372 -41.79 32.54 27.76
CA ALA A 372 -41.90 33.12 26.43
C ALA A 372 -41.54 32.10 25.32
N PRO A 373 -42.09 32.27 24.09
CA PRO A 373 -41.68 31.48 22.95
C PRO A 373 -40.16 31.52 22.76
N LEU A 374 -39.55 30.37 22.47
CA LEU A 374 -38.11 30.22 22.35
C LEU A 374 -37.55 31.10 21.22
N LYS A 375 -37.04 32.28 21.59
CA LYS A 375 -36.27 33.19 20.74
C LYS A 375 -34.91 33.43 21.38
N MET A 376 -33.86 33.36 20.57
CA MET A 376 -32.48 33.42 21.03
C MET A 376 -31.72 34.57 20.39
N LYS A 377 -30.81 35.17 21.16
CA LYS A 377 -29.83 36.16 20.71
C LYS A 377 -28.43 35.78 21.18
N CYS A 378 -27.38 36.28 20.52
CA CYS A 378 -26.01 36.12 21.00
C CYS A 378 -25.69 37.12 22.13
N ALA A 379 -24.47 37.04 22.70
CA ALA A 379 -24.01 37.97 23.73
C ALA A 379 -24.06 39.45 23.28
N GLU A 380 -23.80 39.70 22.00
CA GLU A 380 -23.88 41.03 21.36
C GLU A 380 -25.32 41.46 21.02
N GLY A 381 -26.32 40.60 21.28
CA GLY A 381 -27.74 40.93 21.11
C GLY A 381 -28.30 40.68 19.70
N HIS A 382 -27.56 40.05 18.79
CA HIS A 382 -28.06 39.72 17.45
C HIS A 382 -29.03 38.53 17.46
N GLU A 383 -30.17 38.66 16.76
CA GLU A 383 -31.22 37.63 16.67
C GLU A 383 -31.04 36.64 15.51
N THR A 384 -29.97 36.75 14.73
CA THR A 384 -29.69 35.89 13.57
C THR A 384 -28.97 34.59 13.96
N CYS A 385 -29.33 34.02 15.11
CA CYS A 385 -28.69 32.84 15.66
C CYS A 385 -29.38 31.56 15.17
N GLU A 386 -28.61 30.57 14.74
CA GLU A 386 -29.12 29.26 14.31
C GLU A 386 -28.41 28.10 15.00
N ILE A 387 -29.11 26.97 15.12
CA ILE A 387 -28.53 25.75 15.68
C ILE A 387 -27.77 25.02 14.57
N VAL A 388 -26.46 24.91 14.73
CA VAL A 388 -25.58 24.12 13.85
C VAL A 388 -25.12 22.89 14.62
N ASN A 389 -25.32 21.71 14.05
CA ASN A 389 -24.89 20.46 14.68
C ASN A 389 -23.46 20.13 14.29
N TRP A 390 -22.63 19.85 15.28
CA TRP A 390 -21.33 19.26 15.10
C TRP A 390 -21.40 17.76 15.41
N TYR A 391 -20.58 16.97 14.72
CA TYR A 391 -20.52 15.53 14.92
C TYR A 391 -19.07 15.08 15.06
N VAL A 392 -18.83 14.26 16.08
CA VAL A 392 -17.52 13.64 16.34
C VAL A 392 -17.72 12.12 16.27
N PRO A 393 -16.94 11.37 15.48
CA PRO A 393 -17.08 9.93 15.41
C PRO A 393 -16.77 9.30 16.76
N LYS A 394 -17.57 8.29 17.13
CA LYS A 394 -17.33 7.51 18.34
C LYS A 394 -16.11 6.60 18.17
N PRO A 395 -15.42 6.22 19.25
CA PRO A 395 -14.24 5.34 19.19
C PRO A 395 -14.48 4.02 18.44
N MET A 396 -15.72 3.51 18.47
CA MET A 396 -16.08 2.30 17.71
C MET A 396 -15.96 2.50 16.20
N LEU A 397 -16.41 3.63 15.66
CA LEU A 397 -16.33 3.94 14.23
C LEU A 397 -14.87 4.04 13.79
N ILE A 398 -14.07 4.83 14.54
CA ILE A 398 -12.63 4.98 14.29
C ILE A 398 -11.93 3.61 14.29
N ARG A 399 -12.16 2.79 15.31
CA ARG A 399 -11.57 1.44 15.39
C ARG A 399 -11.92 0.56 14.19
N MET A 400 -13.14 0.68 13.65
CA MET A 400 -13.56 -0.08 12.47
C MET A 400 -12.96 0.44 11.17
N ILE A 401 -12.83 1.76 11.03
CA ILE A 401 -12.11 2.40 9.94
C ILE A 401 -10.65 1.93 9.95
N ASP A 402 -9.97 2.08 11.08
CA ASP A 402 -8.56 1.69 11.24
C ASP A 402 -8.34 0.20 10.93
N LYS A 403 -9.25 -0.66 11.39
CA LYS A 403 -9.18 -2.11 11.10
C LYS A 403 -9.28 -2.40 9.60
N ASN A 404 -10.04 -1.62 8.84
CA ASN A 404 -10.10 -1.77 7.39
C ASN A 404 -8.82 -1.22 6.74
N ILE A 405 -8.39 -0.02 7.10
CA ILE A 405 -7.17 0.61 6.57
C ILE A 405 -5.95 -0.31 6.79
N ARG A 406 -5.78 -0.91 7.97
CA ARG A 406 -4.68 -1.84 8.27
C ARG A 406 -4.64 -3.12 7.43
N LYS A 407 -5.72 -3.47 6.71
CA LYS A 407 -5.70 -4.61 5.76
C LYS A 407 -4.90 -4.30 4.50
N ILE A 408 -4.86 -3.03 4.12
CA ILE A 408 -4.22 -2.52 2.92
C ILE A 408 -2.89 -1.83 3.25
N TYR A 409 -2.81 -1.09 4.36
CA TYR A 409 -1.60 -0.41 4.85
C TYR A 409 -1.22 -0.94 6.25
N LYS A 410 -0.40 -1.99 6.31
CA LYS A 410 -0.19 -2.78 7.54
C LYS A 410 0.54 -2.04 8.66
N ASP A 411 1.49 -1.17 8.32
CA ASP A 411 2.38 -0.50 9.29
C ASP A 411 2.18 1.02 9.34
N ASP A 412 1.08 1.53 8.77
CA ASP A 412 0.77 2.97 8.86
C ASP A 412 0.42 3.34 10.30
N THR A 413 1.15 4.32 10.84
CA THR A 413 0.76 5.02 12.06
C THR A 413 -0.42 5.92 11.75
N LEU A 414 -1.62 5.41 12.00
CA LEU A 414 -2.86 6.17 11.84
C LEU A 414 -2.99 7.18 12.98
N ASN A 415 -2.71 8.45 12.70
CA ASN A 415 -2.90 9.55 13.64
C ASN A 415 -3.67 10.67 12.96
N TYR A 416 -5.01 10.59 13.02
CA TYR A 416 -5.90 11.57 12.42
C TYR A 416 -7.06 11.87 13.37
N SER A 417 -7.66 13.05 13.20
CA SER A 417 -8.91 13.43 13.86
C SER A 417 -9.96 13.76 12.82
N ILE A 418 -11.23 13.47 13.14
CA ILE A 418 -12.36 13.82 12.28
C ILE A 418 -13.31 14.69 13.11
N CYS A 419 -13.70 15.82 12.55
CA CYS A 419 -14.76 16.68 13.06
C CYS A 419 -15.71 17.01 11.91
N ILE A 420 -17.01 17.06 12.17
CA ILE A 420 -18.00 17.45 11.18
C ILE A 420 -18.74 18.67 11.72
N ALA A 421 -18.69 19.78 11.00
CA ALA A 421 -19.38 21.02 11.35
C ALA A 421 -20.50 21.28 10.35
N GLY A 422 -21.76 21.12 10.79
CA GLY A 422 -22.90 21.13 9.88
C GLY A 422 -22.84 19.94 8.92
N ASP A 423 -22.66 20.24 7.64
CA ASP A 423 -22.48 19.27 6.55
C ASP A 423 -21.03 19.20 6.03
N TRP A 424 -20.07 19.85 6.68
CA TRP A 424 -18.65 19.78 6.29
C TRP A 424 -17.88 18.81 7.17
N ILE A 425 -17.23 17.83 6.56
CA ILE A 425 -16.27 16.95 7.25
C ILE A 425 -14.87 17.54 7.14
N HIS A 426 -14.18 17.59 8.27
CA HIS A 426 -12.80 18.00 8.44
C HIS A 426 -11.99 16.80 8.96
N ILE A 427 -10.92 16.44 8.28
CA ILE A 427 -9.99 15.38 8.66
C ILE A 427 -8.59 15.98 8.73
N ALA A 428 -7.99 15.97 9.91
CA ALA A 428 -6.67 16.53 10.16
C ALA A 428 -5.71 15.42 10.60
N ASN A 429 -4.55 15.35 9.94
CA ASN A 429 -3.46 14.47 10.37
C ASN A 429 -2.75 15.11 11.56
N LEU A 430 -2.73 14.40 12.69
CA LEU A 430 -2.12 14.86 13.91
C LEU A 430 -0.62 14.58 13.82
N SER A 431 0.16 15.58 13.43
CA SER A 431 1.61 15.53 13.63
C SER A 431 1.95 15.70 15.12
N GLU A 432 3.08 15.17 15.59
CA GLU A 432 3.52 15.33 16.99
C GLU A 432 3.67 16.82 17.42
N ASN A 433 3.69 17.76 16.48
CA ASN A 433 3.84 19.20 16.72
C ASN A 433 2.52 20.01 16.67
N THR A 434 1.35 19.37 16.55
CA THR A 434 0.09 20.11 16.31
C THR A 434 -0.43 20.88 17.55
N GLN A 435 0.17 20.70 18.73
CA GLN A 435 -0.20 21.46 19.93
C GLN A 435 0.27 22.93 19.94
N GLU A 436 1.22 23.33 19.09
CA GLU A 436 1.76 24.71 19.13
C GLU A 436 0.98 25.74 18.29
N ARG A 437 0.04 25.33 17.43
CA ARG A 437 -0.62 26.26 16.49
C ARG A 437 -2.04 26.71 16.85
N VAL A 438 -2.60 26.26 17.98
CA VAL A 438 -3.98 26.61 18.35
C VAL A 438 -4.06 27.96 19.10
N GLU A 439 -2.94 28.43 19.67
CA GLU A 439 -2.84 29.76 20.27
C GLU A 439 -1.93 30.64 19.43
N ILE A 440 -2.50 31.58 18.67
CA ILE A 440 -1.73 32.70 18.10
C ILE A 440 -1.59 33.73 19.23
N PRO A 441 -0.38 33.99 19.76
CA PRO A 441 -0.19 35.02 20.75
C PRO A 441 -0.63 36.36 20.16
N PHE A 442 -1.37 37.18 20.92
CA PHE A 442 -1.92 38.45 20.46
C PHE A 442 -0.87 39.39 19.81
N VAL A 443 0.39 39.26 20.24
CA VAL A 443 1.56 40.01 19.74
C VAL A 443 1.99 39.63 18.31
N GLU A 444 1.58 38.48 17.79
CA GLU A 444 1.94 38.01 16.45
C GLU A 444 0.98 38.49 15.37
N ILE A 445 -0.22 38.92 15.75
CA ILE A 445 -1.25 39.44 14.85
C ILE A 445 -0.82 40.81 14.31
N GLU A 446 -0.53 40.87 13.00
CA GLU A 446 0.11 42.02 12.35
C GLU A 446 -0.68 43.34 12.48
N CYS A 447 -2.01 43.27 12.51
CA CYS A 447 -2.88 44.45 12.65
C CYS A 447 -2.82 45.11 14.04
N PHE A 448 -2.33 44.40 15.06
CA PHE A 448 -2.14 44.93 16.43
C PHE A 448 -0.68 45.33 16.72
N LYS A 449 0.23 45.17 15.76
CA LYS A 449 1.60 45.69 15.86
C LYS A 449 1.56 47.21 15.71
N HIS A 450 1.32 47.93 16.80
CA HIS A 450 1.53 49.37 16.83
C HIS A 450 2.99 49.66 16.48
N ARG A 451 3.23 50.24 15.30
CA ARG A 451 4.49 50.91 15.01
C ARG A 451 4.61 52.04 16.01
N CYS A 452 5.43 51.84 17.03
CA CYS A 452 5.85 52.88 17.95
C CYS A 452 6.56 53.94 17.08
N THR A 453 5.84 54.99 16.70
CA THR A 453 6.41 56.17 16.08
C THR A 453 7.33 56.77 17.12
N ARG A 454 8.63 56.45 17.00
CA ARG A 454 9.68 57.18 17.70
C ARG A 454 9.44 58.65 17.44
N GLY A 455 9.03 59.35 18.50
CA GLY A 455 8.92 60.79 18.50
C GLY A 455 10.18 61.37 17.88
N THR A 456 9.99 62.04 16.76
CA THR A 456 10.98 62.89 16.13
C THR A 456 11.46 63.91 17.16
N ASN A 457 12.66 63.68 17.68
CA ASN A 457 13.50 64.76 18.16
C ASN A 457 13.63 65.80 17.03
N LYS A 458 12.96 66.95 17.16
CA LYS A 458 13.48 68.24 16.66
C LYS A 458 12.98 69.44 17.49
N ILE A 459 13.88 69.91 18.36
CA ILE A 459 14.39 71.29 18.49
C ILE A 459 13.38 72.40 18.90
N LYS A 460 13.42 72.81 20.17
CA LYS A 460 14.13 74.02 20.65
C LYS A 460 14.33 73.98 22.16
#